data_AF-F3AJN7-F1
#
_entry.id   AF-F3AJN7-F1
#
_cell.length_a   1.000
_cell.length_b   1.000
_cell.length_c   1.000
_cell.angle_alpha   90.00
_cell.angle_beta   90.00
_cell.angle_gamma   90.00
#
_symmetry.space_group_name_H-M   'P 1'
#
loop_
_entity.id
_entity.type
_entity.pdbx_description
1 polymer ?
#
loop_
_entity_poly.entity_id
_entity_poly.type
_entity_poly.pdbx_seq_one_letter_code
_entity_poly.pdbx_strand_id
1 'polypeptide(L)'
;MRLSSKKFLDYFTNPHSTEEMPVIDRHVMKKKKFYLYKKGVVLCLITIIQRKCDKIVMKKQENDEQMEKKFAIVKNGAKMEEKAKDTMGGGRMQYEGQICRAPMERGAYMLPVAVGCSYNACKFCTLFKHLQYRELPIAQIEEELQRVKGLNGRPRRVFLGDGNAFGMKTERLLKILKLVREYFPDVAEVNMDATVTNIQEKSDVELKKLWEAGVRHLYLGIESGLPDVLEWMHKDHNTGGSIYSD
;
A
#
# COMPACT_ATOMS: atom_id res chain seq x y z
N MET A 1 21.54 -28.24 16.35
CA MET A 1 22.89 -27.68 16.15
C MET A 1 22.75 -26.27 15.58
N ARG A 2 23.22 -25.21 16.28
CA ARG A 2 23.14 -23.82 15.77
C ARG A 2 24.25 -23.62 14.74
N LEU A 3 23.90 -23.40 13.47
CA LEU A 3 24.87 -22.92 12.49
C LEU A 3 25.21 -21.45 12.81
N SER A 4 26.48 -21.10 12.72
CA SER A 4 26.90 -19.71 12.83
C SER A 4 26.35 -18.92 11.63
N SER A 5 26.02 -17.64 11.85
CA SER A 5 25.43 -16.76 10.83
C SER A 5 26.25 -16.72 9.53
N LYS A 6 27.56 -16.94 9.63
CA LYS A 6 28.49 -16.99 8.49
C LYS A 6 28.31 -18.25 7.65
N LYS A 7 28.22 -19.43 8.26
CA LYS A 7 27.95 -20.71 7.55
C LYS A 7 26.58 -20.74 6.89
N PHE A 8 25.57 -20.12 7.51
CA PHE A 8 24.24 -20.01 6.92
C PHE A 8 24.27 -19.12 5.66
N LEU A 9 25.02 -18.02 5.69
CA LEU A 9 25.12 -17.11 4.56
C LEU A 9 25.89 -17.74 3.39
N ASP A 10 27.02 -18.38 3.66
CA ASP A 10 27.86 -19.03 2.64
C ASP A 10 27.11 -20.10 1.84
N TYR A 11 26.16 -20.80 2.47
CA TYR A 11 25.29 -21.78 1.79
C TYR A 11 24.39 -21.15 0.71
N PHE A 12 23.89 -19.92 0.95
CA PHE A 12 23.00 -19.24 0.01
C PHE A 12 23.74 -18.36 -1.00
N THR A 13 25.03 -18.11 -0.79
CA THR A 13 25.84 -17.23 -1.63
C THR A 13 26.94 -17.95 -2.42
N ASN A 14 27.25 -19.22 -2.11
CA ASN A 14 28.25 -20.00 -2.85
C ASN A 14 27.58 -21.05 -3.78
N PRO A 15 27.60 -20.84 -5.11
CA PRO A 15 26.93 -21.71 -6.08
C PRO A 15 27.56 -23.11 -6.24
N HIS A 16 28.70 -23.40 -5.60
CA HIS A 16 29.39 -24.69 -5.66
C HIS A 16 29.31 -25.51 -4.35
N SER A 17 28.48 -25.09 -3.38
CA SER A 17 28.32 -25.81 -2.11
C SER A 17 27.68 -27.20 -2.32
N THR A 18 28.36 -28.26 -1.86
CA THR A 18 27.88 -29.65 -1.89
C THR A 18 27.33 -30.16 -0.55
N GLU A 19 27.25 -29.30 0.47
CA GLU A 19 26.74 -29.71 1.80
C GLU A 19 25.20 -29.93 1.79
N GLU A 20 24.72 -31.01 2.40
CA GLU A 20 23.29 -31.25 2.56
C GLU A 20 22.66 -30.35 3.64
N MET A 21 21.46 -29.84 3.37
CA MET A 21 20.74 -28.94 4.27
C MET A 21 20.27 -29.70 5.52
N PRO A 22 20.65 -29.29 6.74
CA PRO A 22 20.15 -29.95 7.95
C PRO A 22 18.66 -29.69 8.13
N VAL A 23 17.89 -30.74 8.43
CA VAL A 23 16.45 -30.67 8.67
C VAL A 23 16.18 -29.80 9.91
N ILE A 24 15.53 -28.65 9.71
CA ILE A 24 15.18 -27.73 10.80
C ILE A 24 13.81 -28.12 11.38
N ASP A 25 13.78 -28.39 12.69
CA ASP A 25 12.59 -28.75 13.45
C ASP A 25 11.48 -27.69 13.35
N ARG A 26 10.26 -28.14 13.03
CA ARG A 26 9.02 -27.34 12.92
C ARG A 26 8.72 -26.47 14.15
N HIS A 27 9.19 -26.84 15.35
CA HIS A 27 8.98 -26.04 16.55
C HIS A 27 9.76 -24.72 16.55
N VAL A 28 10.90 -24.65 15.88
CA VAL A 28 11.70 -23.40 15.78
C VAL A 28 11.02 -22.39 14.86
N MET A 29 10.31 -22.85 13.82
CA MET A 29 9.59 -22.00 12.86
C MET A 29 8.42 -21.25 13.50
N LYS A 30 7.69 -21.87 14.43
CA LYS A 30 6.50 -21.28 15.08
C LYS A 30 6.82 -20.11 16.02
N LYS A 31 7.98 -20.09 16.69
CA LYS A 31 8.33 -19.03 17.65
C LYS A 31 8.92 -17.76 17.01
N LYS A 32 9.32 -17.79 15.73
CA LYS A 32 10.05 -16.67 15.10
C LYS A 32 9.40 -16.08 13.84
N LYS A 33 8.12 -16.38 13.53
CA LYS A 33 7.41 -15.88 12.33
C LYS A 33 8.27 -15.99 11.05
N PHE A 34 8.90 -17.13 10.81
CA PHE A 34 9.53 -17.42 9.53
C PHE A 34 8.53 -18.17 8.64
N TYR A 35 8.08 -17.54 7.56
CA TYR A 35 7.35 -18.21 6.49
C TYR A 35 8.34 -18.43 5.33
N LEU A 36 8.74 -19.68 5.09
CA LEU A 36 9.54 -20.05 3.93
C LEU A 36 8.62 -20.15 2.71
N TYR A 37 8.85 -19.29 1.72
CA TYR A 37 8.44 -19.52 0.33
C TYR A 37 9.71 -19.78 -0.49
N LYS A 38 9.66 -20.79 -1.37
CA LYS A 38 10.80 -21.19 -2.22
C LYS A 38 11.30 -19.97 -3.03
N LYS A 39 12.61 -19.72 -2.96
CA LYS A 39 13.43 -18.60 -3.54
C LYS A 39 13.59 -17.36 -2.63
N GLY A 40 14.45 -17.51 -1.62
CA GLY A 40 14.65 -16.63 -0.45
C GLY A 40 15.48 -15.35 -0.63
N VAL A 41 15.53 -14.73 -1.80
CA VAL A 41 16.28 -13.45 -1.98
C VAL A 41 15.40 -12.23 -1.68
N VAL A 42 14.12 -12.26 -2.08
CA VAL A 42 13.19 -11.11 -1.95
C VAL A 42 12.78 -10.85 -0.49
N LEU A 43 12.67 -11.89 0.34
CA LEU A 43 12.27 -11.76 1.75
C LEU A 43 13.35 -11.07 2.60
N CYS A 44 14.63 -11.24 2.26
CA CYS A 44 15.73 -10.67 3.03
C CYS A 44 15.79 -9.14 2.89
N LEU A 45 15.54 -8.61 1.68
CA LEU A 45 15.44 -7.17 1.45
C LEU A 45 14.24 -6.54 2.16
N ILE A 46 13.06 -7.18 2.10
CA ILE A 46 11.86 -6.75 2.84
C ILE A 46 12.14 -6.72 4.35
N THR A 47 12.86 -7.71 4.88
CA THR A 47 13.18 -7.76 6.32
C THR A 47 14.22 -6.71 6.73
N ILE A 48 15.18 -6.36 5.86
CA ILE A 48 16.19 -5.32 6.14
C ILE A 48 15.57 -3.92 6.08
N ILE A 49 14.69 -3.66 5.12
CA ILE A 49 13.94 -2.39 5.00
C ILE A 49 12.98 -2.26 6.19
N GLN A 50 12.22 -3.31 6.52
CA GLN A 50 11.33 -3.33 7.68
C GLN A 50 12.10 -3.12 9.00
N ARG A 51 13.24 -3.79 9.21
CA ARG A 51 14.05 -3.61 10.43
C ARG A 51 14.70 -2.23 10.55
N LYS A 52 15.04 -1.57 9.44
CA LYS A 52 15.52 -0.18 9.45
C LYS A 52 14.37 0.79 9.78
N CYS A 53 13.18 0.54 9.28
CA CYS A 53 11.98 1.31 9.61
C CYS A 53 11.54 1.10 11.08
N ASP A 54 11.59 -0.12 11.59
CA ASP A 54 11.17 -0.45 12.97
C ASP A 54 12.06 0.22 14.02
N LYS A 55 13.38 0.35 13.78
CA LYS A 55 14.28 1.11 14.67
C LYS A 55 13.98 2.61 14.74
N ILE A 56 13.35 3.17 13.71
CA ILE A 56 12.92 4.56 13.65
C ILE A 56 11.56 4.73 14.35
N VAL A 57 10.67 3.74 14.24
CA VAL A 57 9.33 3.72 14.85
C VAL A 57 9.39 3.55 16.38
N MET A 58 10.28 2.70 16.90
CA MET A 58 10.38 2.44 18.35
C MET A 58 10.83 3.69 19.15
N LYS A 59 11.53 4.64 18.51
CA LYS A 59 11.91 5.93 19.13
C LYS A 59 10.75 6.94 19.21
N LYS A 60 9.63 6.70 18.52
CA LYS A 60 8.46 7.58 18.50
C LYS A 60 7.34 7.10 19.44
N GLN A 61 7.25 5.79 19.68
CA GLN A 61 6.24 5.20 20.58
C GLN A 61 6.40 5.62 22.04
N GLU A 62 7.62 5.88 22.53
CA GLU A 62 7.85 6.38 23.91
C GLU A 62 7.27 7.79 24.14
N ASN A 63 7.09 8.61 23.09
CA ASN A 63 6.55 9.97 23.20
C ASN A 63 5.02 10.03 23.06
N ASP A 64 4.41 9.09 22.33
CA ASP A 64 2.97 9.09 22.05
C ASP A 64 2.14 8.56 23.26
N GLU A 65 2.71 7.66 24.07
CA GLU A 65 2.09 7.12 25.28
C GLU A 65 1.93 8.17 26.40
N GLN A 66 2.79 9.20 26.38
CA GLN A 66 2.71 10.36 27.28
C GLN A 66 1.62 11.36 26.85
N MET A 67 1.22 11.31 25.58
CA MET A 67 0.25 12.21 24.96
C MET A 67 -1.19 11.68 25.12
N GLU A 68 -1.39 10.35 25.01
CA GLU A 68 -2.71 9.71 25.25
C GLU A 68 -3.22 9.92 26.68
N LYS A 69 -2.34 9.95 27.68
CA LYS A 69 -2.73 10.23 29.09
C LYS A 69 -3.25 11.65 29.31
N LYS A 70 -2.91 12.61 28.44
CA LYS A 70 -3.42 14.00 28.51
C LYS A 70 -4.80 14.17 27.87
N PHE A 71 -5.19 13.29 26.93
CA PHE A 71 -6.45 13.40 26.18
C PHE A 71 -7.65 12.69 26.84
N ALA A 72 -7.41 11.83 27.83
CA ALA A 72 -8.47 11.06 28.51
C ALA A 72 -9.40 11.90 29.42
N ILE A 73 -9.16 13.21 29.60
CA ILE A 73 -9.94 14.07 30.50
C ILE A 73 -11.15 14.74 29.78
N VAL A 74 -11.20 14.73 28.44
CA VAL A 74 -12.19 15.53 27.68
C VAL A 74 -13.13 14.66 26.85
N LYS A 75 -13.86 13.72 27.48
CA LYS A 75 -15.07 13.13 26.86
C LYS A 75 -16.11 12.73 27.91
N ASN A 76 -16.96 13.69 28.26
CA ASN A 76 -18.34 13.44 28.68
C ASN A 76 -19.24 14.31 27.79
N GLY A 77 -20.25 13.71 27.15
CA GLY A 77 -21.26 14.44 26.38
C GLY A 77 -21.84 13.61 25.24
N ALA A 78 -23.02 13.06 25.49
CA ALA A 78 -23.72 12.07 24.68
C ALA A 78 -24.66 12.68 23.60
N LYS A 79 -24.99 11.84 22.61
CA LYS A 79 -26.25 11.67 21.83
C LYS A 79 -27.01 12.91 21.32
N MET A 80 -27.46 12.85 20.05
CA MET A 80 -28.87 13.04 19.65
C MET A 80 -29.06 12.76 18.15
N GLU A 81 -30.16 12.05 17.85
CA GLU A 81 -30.68 11.70 16.52
C GLU A 81 -31.48 12.85 15.88
N GLU A 82 -31.59 12.77 14.54
CA GLU A 82 -32.70 13.21 13.70
C GLU A 82 -33.20 14.67 13.82
N LYS A 83 -32.63 15.56 12.98
CA LYS A 83 -33.31 16.70 12.33
C LYS A 83 -32.35 17.44 11.39
N ALA A 84 -32.37 17.07 10.10
CA ALA A 84 -31.91 17.90 8.98
C ALA A 84 -32.29 17.22 7.65
N LYS A 85 -33.57 17.00 7.43
CA LYS A 85 -34.12 16.92 6.07
C LYS A 85 -34.48 18.35 5.69
N ASP A 86 -34.17 18.73 4.46
CA ASP A 86 -34.47 20.04 3.84
C ASP A 86 -33.54 21.21 4.19
N THR A 87 -32.25 21.03 3.91
CA THR A 87 -31.35 22.02 3.27
C THR A 87 -29.96 21.40 3.24
N MET A 88 -29.45 21.04 2.05
CA MET A 88 -28.05 20.74 1.67
C MET A 88 -28.07 19.68 0.55
N GLY A 89 -27.95 20.14 -0.70
CA GLY A 89 -27.74 19.27 -1.85
C GLY A 89 -26.36 18.60 -1.77
N GLY A 90 -26.25 17.51 -1.02
CA GLY A 90 -25.02 16.73 -0.84
C GLY A 90 -25.08 15.39 -1.54
N GLY A 91 -25.15 15.39 -2.88
CA GLY A 91 -25.02 14.15 -3.66
C GLY A 91 -23.64 13.50 -3.46
N ARG A 92 -23.54 12.17 -3.57
CA ARG A 92 -22.23 11.48 -3.63
C ARG A 92 -21.46 11.95 -4.86
N MET A 93 -20.12 11.90 -4.81
CA MET A 93 -19.28 12.08 -5.99
C MET A 93 -19.82 11.26 -7.17
N GLN A 94 -20.03 11.92 -8.31
CA GLN A 94 -20.35 11.24 -9.56
C GLN A 94 -19.09 10.54 -10.06
N TYR A 95 -19.04 9.21 -9.90
CA TYR A 95 -17.88 8.39 -10.19
C TYR A 95 -18.34 7.06 -10.80
N GLU A 96 -17.93 6.81 -12.05
CA GLU A 96 -18.32 5.60 -12.80
C GLU A 96 -17.41 4.38 -12.59
N GLY A 97 -16.41 4.47 -11.70
CA GLY A 97 -15.47 3.36 -11.44
C GLY A 97 -15.86 2.49 -10.24
N GLN A 98 -15.00 1.51 -9.94
CA GLN A 98 -15.16 0.63 -8.79
C GLN A 98 -13.82 0.42 -8.09
N ILE A 99 -13.72 0.81 -6.83
CA ILE A 99 -12.51 0.55 -6.04
C ILE A 99 -12.61 -0.82 -5.37
N CYS A 100 -11.66 -1.71 -5.68
CA CYS A 100 -11.53 -2.98 -4.99
C CYS A 100 -11.00 -2.76 -3.57
N ARG A 101 -11.79 -3.10 -2.55
CA ARG A 101 -11.39 -2.96 -1.14
C ARG A 101 -10.75 -4.25 -0.63
N ALA A 102 -9.44 -4.23 -0.47
CA ALA A 102 -8.75 -5.32 0.22
C ALA A 102 -9.28 -5.50 1.66
N PRO A 103 -9.32 -6.73 2.21
CA PRO A 103 -9.80 -6.96 3.59
C PRO A 103 -9.07 -6.13 4.64
N MET A 104 -7.77 -5.86 4.43
CA MET A 104 -6.96 -5.02 5.31
C MET A 104 -7.41 -3.56 5.32
N GLU A 105 -8.19 -3.11 4.32
CA GLU A 105 -8.73 -1.76 4.16
C GLU A 105 -10.17 -1.61 4.66
N ARG A 106 -10.65 -2.51 5.53
CA ARG A 106 -12.03 -2.54 6.06
C ARG A 106 -12.49 -1.26 6.77
N GLY A 107 -11.59 -0.34 7.13
CA GLY A 107 -11.91 0.96 7.73
C GLY A 107 -11.41 2.17 6.93
N ALA A 108 -10.84 1.96 5.75
CA ALA A 108 -10.30 3.05 4.95
C ALA A 108 -11.41 3.86 4.29
N TYR A 109 -11.19 5.16 4.19
CA TYR A 109 -11.91 6.01 3.26
C TYR A 109 -11.38 5.77 1.86
N MET A 110 -12.23 5.23 0.97
CA MET A 110 -11.86 4.95 -0.41
C MET A 110 -12.08 6.22 -1.23
N LEU A 111 -11.00 6.86 -1.65
CA LEU A 111 -11.02 8.08 -2.44
C LEU A 111 -10.72 7.73 -3.90
N PRO A 112 -11.70 7.88 -4.81
CA PRO A 112 -11.44 7.76 -6.24
C PRO A 112 -10.51 8.87 -6.72
N VAL A 113 -9.43 8.50 -7.41
CA VAL A 113 -8.49 9.46 -8.00
C VAL A 113 -8.32 9.29 -9.50
N ALA A 114 -8.72 8.13 -10.02
CA ALA A 114 -8.83 7.81 -11.43
C ALA A 114 -10.13 7.04 -11.68
N VAL A 115 -10.47 6.85 -12.95
CA VAL A 115 -11.40 5.82 -13.42
C VAL A 115 -10.60 4.75 -14.14
N GLY A 116 -10.85 3.49 -13.82
CA GLY A 116 -10.21 2.33 -14.46
C GLY A 116 -8.75 2.08 -14.06
N CYS A 117 -8.08 1.24 -14.86
CA CYS A 117 -6.67 0.87 -14.69
C CYS A 117 -5.84 1.42 -15.85
N SER A 118 -4.67 2.02 -15.58
CA SER A 118 -3.79 2.53 -16.64
C SER A 118 -3.16 1.44 -17.50
N TYR A 119 -3.07 0.20 -17.00
CA TYR A 119 -2.59 -0.95 -17.77
C TYR A 119 -3.72 -1.67 -18.50
N ASN A 120 -4.80 -2.01 -17.79
CA ASN A 120 -6.03 -2.68 -18.25
C ASN A 120 -5.89 -3.87 -19.24
N ALA A 121 -4.71 -4.47 -19.38
CA ALA A 121 -4.46 -5.53 -20.36
C ALA A 121 -4.48 -6.94 -19.75
N CYS A 122 -4.36 -7.08 -18.43
CA CYS A 122 -4.40 -8.37 -17.72
C CYS A 122 -5.58 -9.23 -18.19
N LYS A 123 -5.31 -10.47 -18.58
CA LYS A 123 -6.29 -11.41 -19.15
C LYS A 123 -7.36 -11.83 -18.15
N PHE A 124 -6.97 -12.03 -16.89
CA PHE A 124 -7.88 -12.47 -15.81
C PHE A 124 -8.74 -11.34 -15.24
N CYS A 125 -8.31 -10.08 -15.41
CA CYS A 125 -8.95 -8.94 -14.74
C CYS A 125 -10.19 -8.50 -15.53
N THR A 126 -11.36 -8.62 -14.92
CA THR A 126 -12.64 -8.18 -15.49
C THR A 126 -13.13 -6.85 -14.89
N LEU A 127 -12.44 -6.33 -13.87
CA LEU A 127 -12.88 -5.19 -13.05
C LEU A 127 -13.02 -3.89 -13.85
N PHE A 128 -12.09 -3.62 -14.78
CA PHE A 128 -11.97 -2.30 -15.44
C PHE A 128 -12.14 -2.37 -16.97
N LYS A 129 -12.48 -3.54 -17.52
CA LYS A 129 -12.55 -3.76 -18.98
C LYS A 129 -13.61 -2.92 -19.70
N HIS A 130 -14.61 -2.47 -18.96
CA HIS A 130 -15.70 -1.63 -19.46
C HIS A 130 -15.44 -0.13 -19.25
N LEU A 131 -14.30 0.25 -18.68
CA LEU A 131 -13.94 1.63 -18.35
C LEU A 131 -12.76 2.12 -19.19
N GLN A 132 -12.80 3.40 -19.56
CA GLN A 132 -11.67 4.08 -20.17
C GLN A 132 -10.83 4.74 -19.07
N TYR A 133 -9.52 4.46 -19.08
CA TYR A 133 -8.64 5.04 -18.07
C TYR A 133 -8.56 6.55 -18.20
N ARG A 134 -8.78 7.25 -17.08
CA ARG A 134 -8.56 8.69 -16.98
C ARG A 134 -8.34 9.09 -15.52
N GLU A 135 -7.42 10.01 -15.30
CA GLU A 135 -7.27 10.65 -13.99
C GLU A 135 -8.46 11.60 -13.74
N LEU A 136 -9.04 11.58 -12.55
CA LEU A 136 -10.13 12.50 -12.19
C LEU A 136 -9.59 13.93 -12.06
N PRO A 137 -10.32 14.98 -12.43
CA PRO A 137 -9.89 16.36 -12.17
C PRO A 137 -9.58 16.59 -10.68
N ILE A 138 -8.52 17.34 -10.37
CA ILE A 138 -8.17 17.64 -8.96
C ILE A 138 -9.33 18.36 -8.25
N ALA A 139 -10.03 19.25 -8.94
CA ALA A 139 -11.22 19.93 -8.40
C ALA A 139 -12.30 18.93 -7.94
N GLN A 140 -12.55 17.88 -8.73
CA GLN A 140 -13.53 16.86 -8.38
C GLN A 140 -13.09 16.03 -7.15
N ILE A 141 -11.78 15.75 -7.03
CA ILE A 141 -11.21 15.08 -5.85
C ILE A 141 -11.38 15.99 -4.61
N GLU A 142 -11.10 17.28 -4.76
CA GLU A 142 -11.24 18.26 -3.68
C GLU A 142 -12.68 18.46 -3.23
N GLU A 143 -13.63 18.57 -4.16
CA GLU A 143 -15.07 18.64 -3.86
C GLU A 143 -15.52 17.44 -3.03
N GLU A 144 -15.02 16.24 -3.34
CA GLU A 144 -15.33 15.05 -2.57
C GLU A 144 -14.71 15.08 -1.16
N LEU A 145 -13.48 15.59 -1.02
CA LEU A 145 -12.86 15.81 0.29
C LEU A 145 -13.64 16.85 1.12
N GLN A 146 -14.07 17.95 0.50
CA GLN A 146 -14.93 18.97 1.11
C GLN A 146 -16.25 18.37 1.59
N ARG A 147 -16.92 17.59 0.74
CA ARG A 147 -18.17 16.91 1.08
C ARG A 147 -18.01 16.01 2.29
N VAL A 148 -16.99 15.14 2.30
CA VAL A 148 -16.75 14.22 3.42
C VAL A 148 -16.40 14.98 4.70
N LYS A 149 -15.59 16.04 4.62
CA LYS A 149 -15.33 16.93 5.77
C LYS A 149 -16.60 17.61 6.29
N GLY A 150 -17.46 18.08 5.38
CA GLY A 150 -18.77 18.69 5.70
C GLY A 150 -19.73 17.74 6.40
N LEU A 151 -19.59 16.44 6.17
CA LEU A 151 -20.29 15.36 6.90
C LEU A 151 -19.58 14.94 8.20
N ASN A 152 -18.66 15.78 8.71
CA ASN A 152 -17.82 15.49 9.88
C ASN A 152 -16.97 14.22 9.75
N GLY A 153 -16.66 13.80 8.51
CA GLY A 153 -15.77 12.68 8.25
C GLY A 153 -14.35 12.95 8.76
N ARG A 154 -13.79 11.98 9.50
CA ARG A 154 -12.44 12.04 10.08
C ARG A 154 -11.70 10.73 9.82
N PRO A 155 -11.39 10.41 8.55
CA PRO A 155 -10.71 9.16 8.23
C PRO A 155 -9.33 9.14 8.86
N ARG A 156 -9.00 8.04 9.54
CA ARG A 156 -7.62 7.78 9.99
C ARG A 156 -6.77 7.15 8.89
N ARG A 157 -7.42 6.56 7.88
CA ARG A 157 -6.79 5.92 6.73
C ARG A 157 -7.53 6.29 5.47
N VAL A 158 -6.77 6.62 4.43
CA VAL A 158 -7.28 6.87 3.08
C VAL A 158 -6.69 5.85 2.13
N PHE A 159 -7.51 5.30 1.24
CA PHE A 159 -7.06 4.49 0.13
C PHE A 159 -7.32 5.26 -1.16
N LEU A 160 -6.26 5.62 -1.89
CA LEU A 160 -6.41 6.16 -3.25
C LEU A 160 -6.62 4.99 -4.18
N GLY A 161 -7.82 4.93 -4.75
CA GLY A 161 -8.25 3.77 -5.50
C GLY A 161 -8.55 4.08 -6.95
N ASP A 162 -8.27 3.07 -7.76
CA ASP A 162 -9.14 2.49 -8.80
C ASP A 162 -8.40 1.21 -9.21
N GLY A 163 -7.93 1.10 -10.46
CA GLY A 163 -7.13 -0.04 -10.90
C GLY A 163 -5.62 0.17 -10.93
N ASN A 164 -5.11 1.41 -10.84
CA ASN A 164 -3.68 1.69 -10.70
C ASN A 164 -3.36 3.15 -10.25
N ALA A 165 -3.81 3.57 -9.07
CA ALA A 165 -3.62 4.92 -8.55
C ALA A 165 -2.14 5.32 -8.44
N PHE A 166 -1.26 4.40 -8.02
CA PHE A 166 0.18 4.68 -7.93
C PHE A 166 0.83 4.93 -9.30
N GLY A 167 0.19 4.52 -10.40
CA GLY A 167 0.66 4.76 -11.77
C GLY A 167 0.66 6.24 -12.19
N MET A 168 0.01 7.13 -11.42
CA MET A 168 0.05 8.58 -11.67
C MET A 168 1.46 9.16 -11.53
N LYS A 169 1.68 10.33 -12.15
CA LYS A 169 2.89 11.13 -11.95
C LYS A 169 3.07 11.53 -10.49
N THR A 170 4.32 11.54 -10.01
CA THR A 170 4.67 11.83 -8.61
C THR A 170 4.14 13.19 -8.17
N GLU A 171 4.26 14.23 -9.00
CA GLU A 171 3.81 15.59 -8.69
C GLU A 171 2.30 15.63 -8.45
N ARG A 172 1.55 14.82 -9.21
CA ARG A 172 0.10 14.72 -9.08
C ARG A 172 -0.28 14.03 -7.78
N LEU A 173 0.35 12.90 -7.46
CA LEU A 173 0.13 12.19 -6.20
C LEU A 173 0.42 13.10 -5.01
N LEU A 174 1.52 13.86 -5.04
CA LEU A 174 1.87 14.81 -3.99
C LEU A 174 0.79 15.90 -3.79
N LYS A 175 0.17 16.39 -4.88
CA LYS A 175 -0.96 17.33 -4.79
C LYS A 175 -2.17 16.70 -4.09
N ILE A 176 -2.52 15.46 -4.46
CA ILE A 176 -3.65 14.74 -3.84
C ILE A 176 -3.36 14.45 -2.36
N LEU A 177 -2.16 13.99 -2.02
CA LEU A 177 -1.75 13.72 -0.64
C LEU A 177 -1.78 14.98 0.23
N LYS A 178 -1.38 16.12 -0.33
CA LYS A 178 -1.49 17.42 0.33
C LYS A 178 -2.94 17.77 0.64
N LEU A 179 -3.83 17.67 -0.34
CA LEU A 179 -5.27 17.92 -0.13
C LEU A 179 -5.86 16.99 0.93
N VAL A 180 -5.56 15.69 0.87
CA VAL A 180 -6.02 14.72 1.88
C VAL A 180 -5.63 15.16 3.29
N ARG A 181 -4.38 15.62 3.50
CA ARG A 181 -3.92 16.11 4.80
C ARG A 181 -4.54 17.43 5.22
N GLU A 182 -4.78 18.36 4.29
CA GLU A 182 -5.43 19.64 4.56
C GLU A 182 -6.89 19.47 5.01
N TYR A 183 -7.61 18.55 4.38
CA TYR A 183 -8.99 18.25 4.74
C TYR A 183 -9.09 17.34 5.96
N PHE A 184 -8.16 16.39 6.11
CA PHE A 184 -8.14 15.40 7.18
C PHE A 184 -6.76 15.36 7.88
N PRO A 185 -6.48 16.30 8.80
CA PRO A 185 -5.19 16.37 9.49
C PRO A 185 -4.88 15.15 10.36
N ASP A 186 -5.92 14.39 10.73
CA ASP A 186 -5.82 13.16 11.51
C ASP A 186 -5.53 11.91 10.66
N VAL A 187 -5.32 12.02 9.34
CA VAL A 187 -4.95 10.86 8.51
C VAL A 187 -3.57 10.35 8.92
N ALA A 188 -3.51 9.11 9.39
CA ALA A 188 -2.28 8.45 9.79
C ALA A 188 -1.53 7.86 8.59
N GLU A 189 -2.28 7.39 7.58
CA GLU A 189 -1.69 6.73 6.43
C GLU A 189 -2.57 6.82 5.17
N VAL A 190 -1.88 6.89 4.02
CA VAL A 190 -2.48 6.79 2.69
C VAL A 190 -1.93 5.54 1.99
N ASN A 191 -2.85 4.72 1.49
CA ASN A 191 -2.55 3.47 0.81
C ASN A 191 -3.09 3.53 -0.62
N MET A 192 -2.57 2.71 -1.53
CA MET A 192 -3.06 2.68 -2.91
C MET A 192 -2.69 1.39 -3.63
N ASP A 193 -3.41 1.07 -4.69
CA ASP A 193 -3.05 0.04 -5.66
C ASP A 193 -1.87 0.49 -6.55
N ALA A 194 -0.99 -0.47 -6.88
CA ALA A 194 0.21 -0.25 -7.66
C ALA A 194 0.54 -1.48 -8.51
N THR A 195 1.24 -1.24 -9.62
CA THR A 195 1.89 -2.32 -10.37
C THR A 195 3.39 -2.36 -10.14
N VAL A 196 4.02 -3.49 -10.46
CA VAL A 196 5.47 -3.66 -10.33
C VAL A 196 6.21 -2.65 -11.22
N THR A 197 5.74 -2.48 -12.45
CA THR A 197 6.34 -1.57 -13.43
C THR A 197 6.31 -0.13 -12.95
N ASN A 198 5.19 0.37 -12.41
CA ASN A 198 5.15 1.77 -11.95
C ASN A 198 5.96 2.03 -10.68
N ILE A 199 6.28 1.01 -9.88
CA ILE A 199 7.27 1.13 -8.81
C ILE A 199 8.67 1.29 -9.40
N GLN A 200 9.03 0.48 -10.40
CA GLN A 200 10.33 0.53 -11.05
C GLN A 200 10.56 1.83 -11.82
N GLU A 201 9.51 2.41 -12.39
CA GLU A 201 9.58 3.68 -13.13
C GLU A 201 9.82 4.91 -12.25
N LYS A 202 9.53 4.83 -10.94
CA LYS A 202 9.74 5.94 -10.00
C LYS A 202 11.12 5.85 -9.38
N SER A 203 11.84 6.97 -9.39
CA SER A 203 13.15 7.08 -8.75
C SER A 203 13.06 6.97 -7.23
N ASP A 204 14.15 6.57 -6.58
CA ASP A 204 14.26 6.55 -5.11
C ASP A 204 13.89 7.89 -4.46
N VAL A 205 14.20 9.01 -5.14
CA VAL A 205 13.88 10.36 -4.69
C VAL A 205 12.37 10.59 -4.70
N GLU A 206 11.68 10.14 -5.75
CA GLU A 206 10.21 10.24 -5.84
C GLU A 206 9.52 9.33 -4.82
N LEU A 207 10.00 8.09 -4.67
CA LEU A 207 9.48 7.15 -3.68
C LEU A 207 9.61 7.71 -2.26
N LYS A 208 10.77 8.31 -1.94
CA LYS A 208 11.00 8.98 -0.66
C LYS A 208 10.02 10.13 -0.44
N LYS A 209 9.82 11.00 -1.44
CA LYS A 209 8.85 12.11 -1.35
C LYS A 209 7.43 11.62 -1.06
N LEU A 210 7.00 10.55 -1.73
CA LEU A 210 5.67 9.95 -1.52
C LEU A 210 5.54 9.37 -0.10
N TRP A 211 6.58 8.71 0.40
CA TRP A 211 6.61 8.23 1.79
C TRP A 211 6.53 9.37 2.81
N GLU A 212 7.31 10.44 2.63
CA GLU A 212 7.26 11.64 3.50
C GLU A 212 5.87 12.31 3.45
N ALA A 213 5.24 12.32 2.28
CA ALA A 213 3.88 12.80 2.06
C ALA A 213 2.78 11.88 2.61
N GLY A 214 3.12 10.72 3.19
CA GLY A 214 2.19 9.90 3.98
C GLY A 214 1.76 8.59 3.34
N VAL A 215 2.33 8.23 2.19
CA VAL A 215 2.13 6.90 1.62
C VAL A 215 2.77 5.85 2.54
N ARG A 216 2.02 4.79 2.86
CA ARG A 216 2.52 3.71 3.74
C ARG A 216 2.43 2.35 3.11
N HIS A 217 1.33 2.03 2.42
CA HIS A 217 1.15 0.72 1.80
C HIS A 217 0.80 0.84 0.31
N LEU A 218 1.52 0.04 -0.49
CA LEU A 218 1.19 -0.20 -1.89
C LEU A 218 0.68 -1.64 -2.04
N TYR A 219 -0.49 -1.80 -2.63
CA TYR A 219 -1.05 -3.11 -2.94
C TYR A 219 -0.59 -3.52 -4.33
N LEU A 220 0.33 -4.48 -4.38
CA LEU A 220 1.01 -4.91 -5.58
C LEU A 220 0.33 -6.13 -6.22
N GLY A 221 -0.16 -5.96 -7.44
CA GLY A 221 -0.65 -7.07 -8.26
C GLY A 221 0.51 -7.84 -8.91
N ILE A 222 1.15 -8.75 -8.17
CA ILE A 222 2.23 -9.62 -8.68
C ILE A 222 1.64 -10.80 -9.48
N GLU A 223 0.60 -11.44 -8.92
CA GLU A 223 -0.15 -12.58 -9.47
C GLU A 223 0.62 -13.90 -9.61
N SER A 224 1.83 -13.90 -10.17
CA SER A 224 2.65 -15.10 -10.37
C SER A 224 4.14 -14.79 -10.30
N GLY A 225 4.94 -15.80 -9.96
CA GLY A 225 6.41 -15.76 -10.06
C GLY A 225 6.97 -16.55 -11.24
N LEU A 226 6.09 -17.09 -12.10
CA LEU A 226 6.46 -17.89 -13.27
C LEU A 226 6.36 -17.02 -14.54
N PRO A 227 7.45 -16.85 -15.32
CA PRO A 227 7.45 -15.96 -16.49
C PRO A 227 6.42 -16.34 -17.55
N ASP A 228 6.29 -17.64 -17.86
CA ASP A 228 5.31 -18.16 -18.82
C ASP A 228 3.87 -17.86 -18.40
N VAL A 229 3.57 -17.94 -17.10
CA VAL A 229 2.25 -17.59 -16.56
C VAL A 229 2.01 -16.07 -16.62
N LEU A 230 3.01 -15.24 -16.30
CA LEU A 230 2.89 -13.78 -16.40
C LEU A 230 2.67 -13.33 -17.84
N GLU A 231 3.39 -13.91 -18.79
CA GLU A 231 3.22 -13.68 -20.22
C GLU A 231 1.83 -14.13 -20.68
N TRP A 232 1.40 -15.35 -20.34
CA TRP A 232 0.06 -15.84 -20.68
C TRP A 232 -1.07 -14.99 -20.10
N MET A 233 -0.89 -14.44 -18.90
CA MET A 233 -1.85 -13.54 -18.26
C MET A 233 -1.78 -12.11 -18.81
N HIS A 234 -0.84 -11.80 -19.70
CA HIS A 234 -0.55 -10.45 -20.17
C HIS A 234 -0.38 -9.51 -18.98
N LYS A 235 0.57 -9.81 -18.08
CA LYS A 235 0.92 -8.93 -16.97
C LYS A 235 1.91 -7.86 -17.40
N ASP A 236 1.89 -6.74 -16.67
CA ASP A 236 2.68 -5.53 -16.96
C ASP A 236 4.17 -5.69 -16.70
N HIS A 237 4.57 -6.79 -16.06
CA HIS A 237 5.94 -7.10 -15.68
C HIS A 237 6.29 -8.54 -16.03
N ASN A 238 7.57 -8.77 -16.33
CA ASN A 238 8.14 -10.09 -16.49
C ASN A 238 9.08 -10.39 -15.29
N THR A 239 9.39 -11.65 -15.04
CA THR A 239 10.44 -12.03 -14.08
C THR A 239 11.85 -11.90 -14.68
N GLY A 240 11.97 -11.30 -15.88
CA GLY A 240 13.14 -11.37 -16.76
C GLY A 240 14.03 -10.13 -16.78
N GLY A 241 13.86 -9.18 -15.84
CA GLY A 241 14.81 -8.10 -15.62
C GLY A 241 16.03 -8.56 -14.83
N SER A 242 17.13 -8.89 -15.53
CA SER A 242 18.51 -9.03 -15.05
C SER A 242 18.78 -9.99 -13.87
N ILE A 243 18.95 -11.28 -14.16
CA ILE A 243 19.91 -12.14 -13.43
C ILE A 243 20.50 -13.27 -14.29
N TYR A 244 19.98 -13.46 -15.50
CA TYR A 244 20.51 -14.38 -16.50
C TYR A 244 20.54 -13.67 -17.85
N SER A 245 21.60 -12.89 -18.07
CA SER A 245 22.11 -12.59 -19.40
C SER A 245 23.51 -13.19 -19.43
N ASP A 246 23.74 -14.00 -20.46
CA ASP A 246 24.83 -14.97 -20.65
C ASP A 246 26.24 -14.53 -20.23
#